data_AF-A0A436FCS2-F1
#
_entry.id   AF-A0A436FCS2-F1
#
_cell.length_a   1.000
_cell.length_b   1.000
_cell.length_c   1.000
_cell.angle_alpha   90.00
_cell.angle_beta   90.00
_cell.angle_gamma   90.00
#
_symmetry.space_group_name_H-M   'P 1'
#
loop_
_entity.id
_entity.type
_entity.pdbx_description
1 polymer ?
#
loop_
_entity_poly.entity_id
_entity_poly.type
_entity_poly.pdbx_seq_one_letter_code
_entity_poly.pdbx_strand_id
1 'polypeptide(L)' 'MITRRSLLKASAATGLALAGSRLATPAIAQGAKIRLGYVSPQTGPLAGFAESDAYNIKA' A
#
# COMPACT_ATOMS: atom_id res chain seq x y z
N MET A 1 24.88 26.68 -26.21
CA MET A 1 25.60 26.54 -24.93
C MET A 1 24.69 25.87 -23.91
N ILE A 2 25.14 24.78 -23.28
CA ILE A 2 24.37 24.13 -22.20
C ILE A 2 24.59 24.93 -20.91
N THR A 3 23.50 25.40 -20.31
CA THR A 3 23.52 26.10 -19.01
C THR A 3 22.79 25.26 -17.97
N ARG A 4 23.13 25.41 -16.68
CA ARG A 4 22.44 24.69 -15.57
C ARG A 4 20.91 24.83 -15.65
N ARG A 5 20.41 26.02 -15.98
CA ARG A 5 18.98 26.28 -16.13
C ARG A 5 18.36 25.58 -17.34
N SER A 6 19.07 25.54 -18.47
CA SER A 6 18.62 24.81 -19.66
C SER A 6 18.57 23.31 -19.41
N LEU A 7 19.56 22.77 -18.68
CA LEU A 7 19.63 21.36 -18.34
C LEU A 7 18.50 20.96 -17.38
N LEU A 8 18.22 21.76 -16.34
CA LEU A 8 17.12 21.51 -15.40
C LEU A 8 15.74 21.56 -16.08
N LYS A 9 15.53 22.50 -17.00
CA LYS A 9 14.27 22.57 -17.77
C LYS A 9 14.10 21.36 -18.68
N ALA A 10 15.16 20.96 -19.37
CA ALA A 10 15.13 19.81 -20.26
C ALA A 10 14.94 18.50 -19.49
N SER A 11 15.60 18.32 -18.34
CA SER A 11 15.45 17.13 -17.50
C SER A 11 14.08 17.07 -16.85
N ALA A 12 13.52 18.19 -16.40
CA ALA A 12 12.16 18.24 -15.85
C ALA A 12 11.11 17.88 -16.92
N ALA A 13 11.20 18.47 -18.12
CA ALA A 13 10.27 18.18 -19.21
C ALA A 13 10.36 16.72 -19.66
N THR A 14 11.58 16.19 -19.81
CA THR A 14 11.81 14.78 -20.19
C THR A 14 11.37 13.83 -19.09
N GLY A 15 11.69 14.13 -17.83
CA GLY A 15 11.30 13.32 -16.67
C GLY A 15 9.79 13.24 -16.50
N LEU A 16 9.07 14.34 -16.74
CA LEU A 16 7.61 14.39 -16.64
C LEU A 16 6.95 13.69 -17.83
N ALA A 17 7.53 13.76 -19.04
CA ALA A 17 7.06 12.97 -20.18
C ALA A 17 7.24 11.45 -19.95
N LEU A 18 8.38 11.04 -19.40
CA LEU A 18 8.65 9.63 -19.09
C LEU A 18 7.80 9.12 -17.92
N ALA A 19 7.68 9.89 -16.83
CA ALA A 19 6.88 9.53 -15.66
C ALA A 19 5.37 9.70 -15.87
N GLY A 20 4.95 10.64 -16.72
CA GLY A 20 3.54 10.88 -17.05
C GLY A 20 2.86 9.67 -17.67
N SER A 21 3.62 8.89 -18.46
CA SER A 21 3.13 7.60 -18.98
C SER A 21 2.79 6.60 -17.87
N ARG A 22 3.45 6.68 -16.70
CA ARG A 22 3.19 5.82 -15.53
C ARG A 22 2.22 6.45 -14.52
N LEU A 23 1.93 7.74 -14.64
CA LEU A 23 0.94 8.41 -13.79
C LEU A 23 -0.49 7.96 -14.12
N ALA A 24 -0.75 7.65 -15.39
CA ALA A 24 -2.02 7.10 -15.86
C ALA A 24 -2.08 5.56 -15.85
N THR A 25 -0.97 4.86 -15.58
CA THR A 25 -1.01 3.40 -15.43
C THR A 25 -1.62 3.05 -14.07
N PRO A 26 -2.58 2.11 -14.02
CA PRO A 26 -3.12 1.65 -12.75
C PRO A 26 -1.97 1.11 -11.90
N ALA A 27 -1.97 1.46 -10.61
CA ALA A 27 -1.04 0.89 -9.66
C ALA A 27 -1.31 -0.62 -9.57
N ILE A 28 -0.51 -1.42 -10.30
CA ILE A 28 -0.56 -2.87 -10.20
C ILE A 28 0.06 -3.21 -8.85
N ALA A 29 -0.78 -3.26 -7.82
CA ALA A 29 -0.40 -3.81 -6.53
C ALA A 29 0.23 -5.18 -6.78
N GLN A 30 1.33 -5.49 -6.10
CA GLN A 30 1.89 -6.85 -6.10
C GLN A 30 0.73 -7.80 -5.82
N GLY A 31 0.39 -8.68 -6.77
CA GLY A 31 -0.65 -9.71 -6.61
C GLY A 31 -0.29 -10.77 -5.55
N ALA A 32 0.66 -10.45 -4.68
CA ALA A 32 1.03 -11.22 -3.52
C ALA A 32 -0.17 -11.26 -2.58
N LYS A 33 -0.71 -12.46 -2.41
CA LYS A 33 -1.76 -12.72 -1.42
C LYS A 33 -1.19 -12.42 -0.04
N ILE A 34 -1.67 -11.36 0.60
CA ILE A 34 -1.35 -11.05 2.00
C ILE A 34 -2.19 -11.99 2.87
N ARG A 35 -1.52 -12.89 3.60
CA ARG A 35 -2.17 -13.86 4.50
C ARG A 35 -2.30 -13.23 5.88
N LEU A 36 -3.50 -12.80 6.24
CA LEU A 36 -3.81 -12.28 7.57
C LEU A 36 -4.48 -13.39 8.39
N GLY A 37 -3.88 -13.77 9.52
CA GLY A 37 -4.44 -14.75 10.45
C GLY A 37 -5.21 -14.06 11.58
N TYR A 38 -6.40 -14.56 11.87
CA TYR A 38 -7.21 -14.12 13.01
C TYR A 38 -7.17 -15.20 14.09
N VAL A 39 -6.95 -14.79 15.34
CA VAL A 39 -6.88 -15.70 16.48
C VAL A 39 -7.72 -15.11 17.60
N SER A 40 -8.80 -15.81 17.97
CA SER A 40 -9.64 -15.46 19.12
C SER A 40 -9.29 -16.39 20.29
N PRO A 41 -8.71 -15.86 21.39
CA PRO A 41 -8.41 -16.67 22.56
C PRO A 41 -9.70 -17.09 23.27
N GLN A 42 -9.88 -18.40 23.47
CA GLN A 42 -11.09 -18.95 24.13
C GLN A 42 -10.80 -19.45 25.56
N THR A 43 -9.53 -19.72 25.86
CA THR A 43 -9.09 -20.28 27.15
C THR A 43 -7.74 -19.73 27.59
N GLY A 44 -7.43 -19.83 28.88
CA GLY A 44 -6.14 -19.40 29.45
C GLY A 44 -6.18 -17.98 30.02
N PRO A 45 -5.03 -17.45 30.48
CA PRO A 45 -4.96 -16.16 31.17
C PRO A 45 -5.38 -14.97 30.28
N LEU A 46 -5.29 -15.15 28.96
CA LEU A 46 -5.71 -14.16 27.97
C LEU A 46 -7.20 -14.27 27.60
N ALA A 47 -7.89 -15.34 28.02
CA ALA A 47 -9.30 -15.54 27.72
C ALA A 47 -10.24 -14.67 28.57
N GLY A 48 -9.83 -14.31 29.79
CA GLY A 48 -10.54 -13.29 30.57
C GLY A 48 -10.50 -11.90 29.93
N PHE A 49 -9.53 -11.67 29.02
CA PHE A 49 -9.44 -10.46 28.18
C PHE A 49 -10.04 -10.67 26.78
N ALA A 50 -10.56 -11.87 26.49
CA ALA A 50 -11.23 -12.22 25.26
C ALA A 50 -12.72 -12.46 25.53
N GLU A 51 -13.45 -11.36 25.72
CA GLU A 51 -14.91 -11.39 25.68
C GLU A 51 -15.40 -11.61 24.23
N SER A 52 -16.63 -12.14 24.09
CA SER A 52 -17.30 -12.54 22.83
C SER A 52 -16.79 -11.79 21.60
N ASP A 53 -15.98 -12.46 20.77
CA ASP A 53 -15.65 -11.87 19.49
C ASP A 53 -16.78 -12.11 18.50
N ALA A 54 -17.52 -11.04 18.31
CA ALA A 54 -18.58 -10.86 17.38
C ALA A 54 -18.20 -11.05 15.91
N TYR A 55 -16.93 -11.31 15.53
CA TYR A 55 -16.67 -11.95 14.22
C TYR A 55 -17.61 -13.15 14.03
N ASN A 56 -17.87 -13.85 15.13
CA ASN A 56 -18.63 -15.09 15.18
C ASN A 56 -20.14 -14.91 15.46
N ILE A 57 -20.60 -13.76 15.97
CA ILE A 57 -21.91 -13.69 16.65
C ILE A 57 -22.93 -12.82 15.89
N LYS A 58 -22.57 -12.25 14.74
CA LYS A 58 -23.40 -11.25 14.06
C LYS A 58 -23.74 -11.67 12.62
N ALA A 59 -25.04 -11.73 12.29
CA ALA A 59 -25.59 -11.59 10.94
C ALA A 59 -26.04 -10.13 10.74
#